data_AF-A0A4R6ACB6-F1
#
_entry.id   AF-A0A4R6ACB6-F1
#
_cell.length_a   1.000
_cell.length_b   1.000
_cell.length_c   1.000
_cell.angle_alpha   90.00
_cell.angle_beta   90.00
_cell.angle_gamma   90.00
#
_symmetry.space_group_name_H-M   'P 1'
#
loop_
_entity.id
_entity.type
_entity.pdbx_description
1 polymer ?
#
loop_
_entity_poly.entity_id
_entity_poly.type
_entity_poly.pdbx_seq_one_letter_code
_entity_poly.pdbx_strand_id
1 'polypeptide(L)'
;MEGAGKWTALPHHHQTGLVSSGFLRVRFDTYVNGRSRDWIETSKKKMAIILPDIVSAIIAAGPLLAEAARERDERHRRYEQEQAERRERQRQQEIDHRRWSRFQDHAENWRVRARLLVFIEELRCRLQIEGDADIEGRPLSEWIVWAEERALSLDPFQNGLKGLFETINSA
;
A
#
# COMPACT_ATOMS: atom_id res chain seq x y z
N MET A 1 60.43 13.66 -21.68
CA MET A 1 59.69 13.58 -22.96
C MET A 1 58.44 12.76 -22.70
N GLU A 2 57.30 13.45 -22.64
CA GLU A 2 55.97 12.91 -22.37
C GLU A 2 55.55 11.94 -23.48
N GLY A 3 55.18 10.72 -23.09
CA GLY A 3 54.60 9.73 -24.00
C GLY A 3 53.10 9.99 -24.15
N ALA A 4 52.68 10.33 -25.37
CA ALA A 4 51.30 10.60 -25.74
C ALA A 4 50.35 9.48 -25.26
N GLY A 5 49.42 9.84 -24.38
CA GLY A 5 48.36 8.94 -23.92
C GLY A 5 47.51 8.48 -25.11
N LYS A 6 47.39 7.16 -25.28
CA LYS A 6 46.54 6.56 -26.31
C LYS A 6 45.10 7.02 -26.13
N TRP A 7 44.59 7.75 -27.12
CA TRP A 7 43.21 8.20 -27.16
C TRP A 7 42.25 6.99 -27.06
N THR A 8 41.27 7.07 -26.15
CA THR A 8 40.19 6.10 -26.02
C THR A 8 38.87 6.83 -25.77
N ALA A 9 37.78 6.33 -26.37
CA ALA A 9 36.45 6.92 -26.27
C ALA A 9 35.76 6.67 -24.91
N LEU A 10 36.38 5.93 -23.99
CA LEU A 10 35.81 5.55 -22.68
C LEU A 10 36.82 5.80 -21.53
N PRO A 11 37.03 7.06 -21.12
CA PRO A 11 38.07 7.43 -20.15
C PRO A 11 37.76 7.04 -18.69
N HIS A 12 36.61 6.45 -18.37
CA HIS A 12 36.24 6.10 -16.98
C HIS A 12 35.88 4.62 -16.77
N HIS A 13 36.07 3.77 -17.79
CA HIS A 13 35.81 2.33 -17.72
C HIS A 13 37.04 1.55 -18.17
N HIS A 14 38.08 1.51 -17.33
CA HIS A 14 39.25 0.67 -17.57
C HIS A 14 39.26 -0.48 -16.57
N GLN A 15 38.96 -1.69 -17.06
CA GLN A 15 39.45 -2.91 -16.42
C GLN A 15 40.97 -2.95 -16.67
N THR A 16 41.74 -2.48 -15.70
CA THR A 16 43.20 -2.24 -15.76
C THR A 16 44.08 -3.49 -15.93
N GLY A 17 43.50 -4.66 -16.22
CA GLY A 17 44.21 -5.92 -16.44
C GLY A 17 43.99 -6.57 -17.82
N LEU A 18 43.27 -5.92 -18.74
CA LEU A 18 42.98 -6.49 -20.06
C LEU A 18 43.99 -6.03 -21.11
N VAL A 19 44.61 -6.98 -21.80
CA VAL A 19 45.47 -6.73 -22.97
C VAL A 19 44.59 -6.72 -24.23
N SER A 20 44.81 -5.75 -25.13
CA SER A 20 44.08 -5.67 -26.39
C SER A 20 44.23 -6.95 -27.22
N SER A 21 43.12 -7.53 -27.67
CA SER A 21 43.11 -8.71 -28.55
C SER A 21 43.51 -8.40 -30.00
N GLY A 22 43.52 -7.12 -30.39
CA GLY A 22 43.69 -6.70 -31.78
C GLY A 22 42.49 -6.98 -32.69
N PHE A 23 41.36 -7.41 -32.12
CA PHE A 23 40.14 -7.77 -32.85
C PHE A 23 38.92 -7.04 -32.28
N LEU A 24 37.99 -6.65 -33.17
CA LEU A 24 36.74 -6.01 -32.75
C LEU A 24 35.71 -7.04 -32.24
N ARG A 25 34.93 -6.66 -31.23
CA ARG A 25 33.78 -7.42 -30.72
C ARG A 25 32.54 -6.52 -30.68
N VAL A 26 31.41 -7.05 -31.11
CA VAL A 26 30.11 -6.40 -31.02
C VAL A 26 29.15 -7.34 -30.33
N ARG A 27 28.45 -6.86 -29.31
CA ARG A 27 27.43 -7.63 -28.58
C ARG A 27 26.16 -6.81 -28.46
N PHE A 28 25.01 -7.46 -28.59
CA PHE A 28 23.74 -6.89 -28.14
C PHE A 28 23.49 -7.32 -26.70
N ASP A 29 23.50 -6.37 -25.78
CA ASP A 29 23.16 -6.62 -24.38
C ASP A 29 21.66 -6.83 -24.18
N THR A 30 20.85 -6.26 -25.08
CA THR A 30 19.40 -6.46 -25.09
C THR A 30 19.05 -7.83 -25.69
N TYR A 31 18.25 -8.60 -24.98
CA TYR A 31 17.70 -9.86 -25.47
C TYR A 31 16.59 -9.58 -26.48
N VAL A 32 16.73 -10.14 -27.68
CA VAL A 32 15.71 -10.11 -28.72
C VAL A 32 15.23 -11.56 -28.90
N ASN A 33 13.94 -11.82 -28.69
CA ASN A 33 13.36 -13.18 -28.66
C ASN A 33 14.12 -14.16 -27.74
N GLY A 34 14.53 -13.71 -26.55
CA GLY A 34 15.21 -14.55 -25.57
C GLY A 34 16.65 -14.93 -25.93
N ARG A 35 17.28 -14.26 -26.91
CA ARG A 35 18.69 -14.48 -27.26
C ARG A 35 19.46 -13.15 -27.31
N SER A 36 20.66 -13.16 -26.75
CA SER A 36 21.69 -12.16 -27.03
C SER A 36 22.57 -12.65 -28.18
N ARG A 37 23.08 -11.73 -29.00
CA ARG A 37 24.01 -12.04 -30.09
C ARG A 37 25.35 -11.39 -29.82
N ASP A 38 26.41 -12.13 -30.17
CA ASP A 38 27.79 -11.73 -29.97
C ASP A 38 28.59 -12.08 -31.23
N TRP A 39 29.33 -11.10 -31.73
CA TRP A 39 30.16 -11.19 -32.90
C TRP A 39 31.58 -10.81 -32.53
N ILE A 40 32.52 -11.71 -32.78
CA ILE A 40 33.94 -11.50 -32.49
C ILE A 40 34.70 -11.63 -33.80
N GLU A 41 35.48 -10.61 -34.14
CA GLU A 41 36.42 -10.64 -35.24
C GLU A 41 37.54 -11.64 -34.95
N THR A 42 37.97 -12.37 -35.98
CA THR A 42 39.10 -13.31 -35.88
C THR A 42 40.05 -13.11 -37.04
N SER A 43 41.19 -13.79 -37.00
CA SER A 43 42.16 -13.79 -38.12
C SER A 43 41.53 -14.23 -39.44
N LYS A 44 40.54 -15.15 -39.41
CA LYS A 44 39.86 -15.70 -40.59
C LYS A 44 38.56 -14.97 -40.94
N LYS A 45 37.88 -14.37 -39.97
CA LYS A 45 36.61 -13.66 -40.15
C LYS A 45 36.79 -12.21 -39.75
N LYS A 46 37.15 -11.38 -40.73
CA LYS A 46 37.37 -9.94 -40.54
C LYS A 46 36.07 -9.17 -40.35
N MET A 47 36.13 -8.02 -39.71
CA MET A 47 34.93 -7.22 -39.39
C MET A 47 34.13 -6.85 -40.64
N ALA A 48 34.79 -6.54 -41.77
CA ALA A 48 34.13 -6.26 -43.05
C ALA A 48 33.20 -7.40 -43.52
N ILE A 49 33.50 -8.66 -43.16
CA ILE A 49 32.69 -9.84 -43.49
C ILE A 49 31.52 -10.00 -42.51
N ILE A 50 31.69 -9.56 -41.26
CA ILE A 50 30.70 -9.72 -40.18
C ILE A 50 29.68 -8.56 -40.15
N LEU A 51 30.10 -7.37 -40.58
CA LEU A 51 29.32 -6.13 -40.59
C LEU A 51 27.91 -6.29 -41.19
N PRO A 52 27.71 -6.95 -42.36
CA PRO A 52 26.38 -7.14 -42.92
C PRO A 52 25.43 -7.94 -42.01
N ASP A 53 25.94 -8.94 -41.29
CA ASP A 53 25.15 -9.76 -40.36
C ASP A 53 24.77 -8.97 -39.10
N ILE A 54 25.69 -8.13 -38.59
CA ILE A 54 25.41 -7.21 -37.49
C ILE A 54 24.28 -6.24 -37.89
N VAL A 55 24.40 -5.60 -39.05
CA VAL A 55 23.39 -4.64 -39.54
C VAL A 55 22.03 -5.33 -39.74
N SER A 56 22.01 -6.52 -40.35
CA SER A 56 20.79 -7.33 -40.49
C SER A 56 20.14 -7.63 -39.14
N ALA A 57 20.95 -7.97 -38.13
CA ALA A 57 20.46 -8.24 -36.79
C ALA A 57 19.86 -6.99 -36.11
N ILE A 58 20.45 -5.80 -36.31
CA ILE A 58 19.87 -4.54 -35.81
C ILE A 58 18.52 -4.27 -36.47
N ILE A 59 18.45 -4.38 -37.80
CA ILE A 59 17.22 -4.12 -38.57
C ILE A 59 16.12 -5.08 -38.14
N ALA A 60 16.43 -6.37 -37.95
CA ALA A 60 15.47 -7.37 -37.51
C ALA A 60 15.02 -7.16 -36.04
N ALA A 61 15.89 -6.62 -35.18
CA ALA A 61 15.58 -6.38 -33.78
C ALA A 61 14.61 -5.21 -33.55
N GLY A 62 14.67 -4.18 -34.40
CA GLY A 62 13.86 -2.96 -34.24
C GLY A 62 12.36 -3.22 -34.07
N PRO A 63 11.69 -3.92 -35.00
CA PRO A 63 10.26 -4.23 -34.88
C PRO A 63 9.92 -5.07 -33.64
N LEU A 64 10.75 -6.06 -33.31
CA LEU A 64 10.54 -6.94 -32.15
C LEU A 64 10.64 -6.17 -30.82
N LEU A 65 11.59 -5.25 -30.72
CA LEU A 65 11.75 -4.40 -29.54
C LEU A 65 10.60 -3.39 -29.43
N ALA A 66 10.12 -2.85 -30.55
CA ALA A 66 8.98 -1.94 -30.58
C ALA A 66 7.68 -2.65 -30.14
N GLU A 67 7.44 -3.87 -30.61
CA GLU A 67 6.31 -4.69 -30.19
C GLU A 67 6.40 -5.05 -28.70
N ALA A 68 7.56 -5.52 -28.25
CA ALA A 68 7.77 -5.84 -26.84
C ALA A 68 7.62 -4.62 -25.91
N ALA A 69 7.95 -3.41 -26.39
CA ALA A 69 7.71 -2.17 -25.66
C ALA A 69 6.22 -1.88 -25.56
N ARG A 70 5.48 -1.97 -26.67
CA ARG A 70 4.01 -1.79 -26.68
C ARG A 70 3.30 -2.75 -25.74
N GLU A 71 3.66 -4.03 -25.77
CA GLU A 71 3.07 -5.01 -24.85
C GLU A 71 3.39 -4.71 -23.38
N ARG A 72 4.61 -4.24 -23.08
CA ARG A 72 4.99 -3.83 -21.72
C ARG A 72 4.16 -2.64 -21.26
N ASP A 73 3.98 -1.65 -22.12
CA ASP A 73 3.16 -0.47 -21.83
C ASP A 73 1.69 -0.85 -21.61
N GLU A 74 1.13 -1.74 -22.45
CA GLU A 74 -0.23 -2.26 -22.28
C GLU A 74 -0.39 -3.06 -20.99
N ARG A 75 0.56 -3.96 -20.68
CA ARG A 75 0.57 -4.71 -19.41
C ARG A 75 0.67 -3.78 -18.22
N HIS A 76 1.52 -2.76 -18.29
CA HIS A 76 1.66 -1.76 -17.23
C HIS A 76 0.34 -1.00 -17.01
N ARG A 77 -0.29 -0.52 -18.08
CA ARG A 77 -1.59 0.16 -18.00
C ARG A 77 -2.67 -0.72 -17.36
N ARG A 78 -2.77 -1.99 -17.79
CA ARG A 78 -3.73 -2.95 -17.21
C ARG A 78 -3.45 -3.19 -15.73
N TYR A 79 -2.17 -3.38 -15.38
CA TYR A 79 -1.75 -3.56 -14.00
C TYR A 79 -2.09 -2.34 -13.13
N GLU A 80 -1.81 -1.12 -13.60
CA GLU A 80 -2.14 0.11 -12.87
C GLU A 80 -3.65 0.25 -12.64
N GLN A 81 -4.46 -0.05 -13.66
CA GLN A 81 -5.93 -0.05 -13.55
C GLN A 81 -6.43 -1.06 -12.53
N GLU A 82 -5.99 -2.32 -12.63
CA GLU A 82 -6.37 -3.37 -11.68
C GLU A 82 -5.96 -3.02 -10.24
N GLN A 83 -4.77 -2.45 -10.06
CA GLN A 83 -4.29 -2.02 -8.75
C GLN A 83 -5.11 -0.84 -8.19
N ALA A 84 -5.50 0.11 -9.04
CA ALA A 84 -6.38 1.21 -8.64
C ALA A 84 -7.76 0.69 -8.19
N GLU A 85 -8.36 -0.23 -8.95
CA GLU A 85 -9.64 -0.84 -8.59
C GLU A 85 -9.57 -1.67 -7.31
N ARG A 86 -8.45 -2.37 -7.07
CA ARG A 86 -8.23 -3.13 -5.83
C ARG A 86 -8.12 -2.20 -4.63
N ARG A 87 -7.34 -1.12 -4.76
CA ARG A 87 -7.18 -0.12 -3.69
C ARG A 87 -8.52 0.55 -3.35
N GLU A 88 -9.31 0.92 -4.34
CA GLU A 88 -10.61 1.54 -4.09
C GLU A 88 -11.58 0.57 -3.40
N ARG A 89 -11.61 -0.70 -3.84
CA ARG A 89 -12.40 -1.74 -3.18
C ARG A 89 -11.98 -1.96 -1.73
N GLN A 90 -10.67 -2.04 -1.46
CA GLN A 90 -10.16 -2.19 -0.09
C GLN A 90 -10.52 -0.98 0.77
N ARG A 91 -10.35 0.24 0.23
CA ARG A 91 -10.72 1.47 0.93
C ARG A 91 -12.20 1.51 1.28
N GLN A 92 -13.08 1.12 0.36
CA GLN A 92 -14.51 1.07 0.62
C GLN A 92 -14.86 0.04 1.70
N GLN A 93 -14.24 -1.15 1.65
CA GLN A 93 -14.42 -2.18 2.68
C GLN A 93 -13.94 -1.73 4.06
N GLU A 94 -12.82 -1.01 4.14
CA GLU A 94 -12.31 -0.46 5.40
C GLU A 94 -13.27 0.58 5.99
N ILE A 95 -13.78 1.49 5.16
CA ILE A 95 -14.76 2.49 5.57
C ILE A 95 -16.03 1.80 6.11
N ASP A 96 -16.56 0.82 5.38
CA ASP A 96 -17.77 0.11 5.79
C ASP A 96 -17.54 -0.74 7.05
N HIS A 97 -16.36 -1.35 7.20
CA HIS A 97 -15.99 -2.08 8.40
C HIS A 97 -15.94 -1.16 9.64
N ARG A 98 -15.32 0.03 9.51
CA ARG A 98 -15.27 1.00 10.62
C ARG A 98 -16.65 1.50 11.00
N ARG A 99 -17.48 1.83 10.01
CA ARG A 99 -18.89 2.21 10.22
C ARG A 99 -19.65 1.10 10.96
N TRP A 100 -19.48 -0.14 10.53
CA TRP A 100 -20.12 -1.29 11.15
C TRP A 100 -19.68 -1.49 12.60
N SER A 101 -18.37 -1.41 12.89
CA SER A 101 -17.84 -1.49 14.25
C SER A 101 -18.48 -0.43 15.16
N ARG A 102 -18.52 0.84 14.72
CA ARG A 102 -19.15 1.91 15.51
C ARG A 102 -20.64 1.69 15.73
N PHE A 103 -21.34 1.17 14.71
CA PHE A 103 -22.75 0.81 14.85
C PHE A 103 -22.95 -0.27 15.93
N GLN A 104 -22.09 -1.28 15.96
CA GLN A 104 -22.09 -2.32 17.00
C GLN A 104 -21.81 -1.73 18.39
N ASP A 105 -20.85 -0.81 18.51
CA ASP A 105 -20.54 -0.13 19.77
C ASP A 105 -21.75 0.65 20.31
N HIS A 106 -22.46 1.38 19.44
CA HIS A 106 -23.68 2.09 19.82
C HIS A 106 -24.80 1.14 20.26
N ALA A 107 -24.97 0.00 19.59
CA ALA A 107 -25.94 -1.02 19.97
C ALA A 107 -25.60 -1.65 21.33
N GLU A 108 -24.31 -1.88 21.61
CA GLU A 108 -23.85 -2.38 22.89
C GLU A 108 -24.05 -1.36 24.01
N ASN A 109 -23.70 -0.08 23.77
CA ASN A 109 -23.94 1.01 24.73
C ASN A 109 -25.43 1.14 25.08
N TRP A 110 -26.32 1.02 24.09
CA TRP A 110 -27.76 0.99 24.32
C TRP A 110 -28.20 -0.14 25.24
N ARG A 111 -27.67 -1.36 25.01
CA ARG A 111 -27.96 -2.54 25.83
C ARG A 111 -27.44 -2.39 27.27
N VAL A 112 -26.21 -1.91 27.41
CA VAL A 112 -25.58 -1.65 28.72
C VAL A 112 -26.38 -0.61 29.48
N ARG A 113 -26.76 0.50 28.84
CA ARG A 113 -27.60 1.55 29.44
C ARG A 113 -28.90 0.98 29.99
N ALA A 114 -29.63 0.19 29.19
CA ALA A 114 -30.90 -0.40 29.63
C ALA A 114 -30.72 -1.25 30.90
N ARG A 115 -29.66 -2.06 30.98
CA ARG A 115 -29.34 -2.85 32.16
C ARG A 115 -28.97 -1.99 33.37
N LEU A 116 -28.18 -0.93 33.17
CA LEU A 116 -27.79 -0.02 34.24
C LEU A 116 -28.99 0.72 34.82
N LEU A 117 -29.93 1.18 33.99
CA LEU A 117 -31.14 1.86 34.46
C LEU A 117 -32.00 0.96 35.34
N VAL A 118 -32.17 -0.32 34.96
CA VAL A 118 -32.87 -1.31 35.81
C VAL A 118 -32.15 -1.50 37.14
N PHE A 119 -30.82 -1.61 37.12
CA PHE A 119 -30.05 -1.79 38.35
C PHE A 119 -30.09 -0.55 39.26
N ILE A 120 -30.05 0.65 38.68
CA ILE A 120 -30.18 1.92 39.42
C ILE A 120 -31.54 2.02 40.08
N GLU A 121 -32.62 1.61 39.41
CA GLU A 121 -33.96 1.61 40.01
C GLU A 121 -34.03 0.69 41.24
N GLU A 122 -33.42 -0.50 41.16
CA GLU A 122 -33.29 -1.39 42.31
C GLU A 122 -32.50 -0.75 43.48
N LEU A 123 -31.42 0.00 43.18
CA LEU A 123 -30.68 0.75 44.20
C LEU A 123 -31.55 1.83 44.85
N ARG A 124 -32.36 2.55 44.06
CA ARG A 124 -33.31 3.55 44.58
C ARG A 124 -34.34 2.91 45.50
N CYS A 125 -34.90 1.76 45.14
CA CYS A 125 -35.83 1.02 46.01
C CYS A 125 -35.18 0.63 47.34
N ARG A 126 -33.93 0.13 47.31
CA ARG A 126 -33.20 -0.23 48.54
C ARG A 126 -32.85 0.98 49.39
N LEU A 127 -32.48 2.11 48.79
CA LEU A 127 -32.23 3.36 49.51
C LEU A 127 -33.44 3.78 50.37
N GLN A 128 -34.67 3.59 49.88
CA GLN A 128 -35.88 3.90 50.64
C GLN A 128 -36.09 2.99 51.87
N ILE A 129 -35.56 1.76 51.82
CA ILE A 129 -35.73 0.75 52.88
C ILE A 129 -34.58 0.84 53.89
N GLU A 130 -33.35 0.96 53.39
CA GLU A 130 -32.11 0.87 54.16
C GLU A 130 -31.63 2.25 54.67
N GLY A 131 -32.11 3.33 54.05
CA GLY A 131 -31.73 4.70 54.38
C GLY A 131 -30.47 5.18 53.65
N ASP A 132 -30.26 6.50 53.68
CA ASP A 132 -29.17 7.17 52.95
C ASP A 132 -27.86 7.14 53.75
N ALA A 133 -27.21 5.98 53.74
CA ALA A 133 -25.94 5.78 54.43
C ALA A 133 -24.80 6.56 53.74
N ASP A 134 -23.87 7.04 54.56
CA ASP A 134 -22.64 7.65 54.08
C ASP A 134 -21.59 6.57 53.75
N ILE A 135 -21.05 6.63 52.54
CA ILE A 135 -19.97 5.77 52.06
C ILE A 135 -18.82 6.66 51.60
N GLU A 136 -17.71 6.62 52.33
CA GLU A 136 -16.49 7.39 52.04
C GLU A 136 -16.71 8.91 52.00
N GLY A 137 -17.57 9.44 52.88
CA GLY A 137 -17.88 10.88 52.94
C GLY A 137 -18.86 11.33 51.86
N ARG A 138 -19.56 10.39 51.23
CA ARG A 138 -20.56 10.64 50.20
C ARG A 138 -21.82 9.82 50.47
N PRO A 139 -23.00 10.45 50.52
CA PRO A 139 -24.25 9.72 50.72
C PRO A 139 -24.55 8.80 49.53
N LEU A 140 -25.20 7.68 49.79
CA LEU A 140 -25.59 6.70 48.77
C LEU A 140 -26.48 7.32 47.68
N SER A 141 -27.32 8.29 48.03
CA SER A 141 -28.12 9.07 47.09
C SER A 141 -27.28 9.79 46.03
N GLU A 142 -26.14 10.36 46.40
CA GLU A 142 -25.23 11.00 45.45
C GLU A 142 -24.50 9.99 44.56
N TRP A 143 -24.16 8.81 45.09
CA TRP A 143 -23.61 7.71 44.30
C TRP A 143 -24.59 7.25 43.22
N ILE A 144 -25.89 7.18 43.54
CA ILE A 144 -26.95 6.85 42.59
C ILE A 144 -27.06 7.93 41.50
N VAL A 145 -27.04 9.22 41.86
CA VAL A 145 -27.04 10.32 40.87
C VAL A 145 -25.86 10.21 39.91
N TRP A 146 -24.66 9.94 40.43
CA TRP A 146 -23.47 9.73 39.59
C TRP A 146 -23.65 8.55 38.63
N ALA A 147 -24.23 7.44 39.09
CA ALA A 147 -24.46 6.26 38.26
C ALA A 147 -25.46 6.57 37.13
N GLU A 148 -26.49 7.38 37.39
CA GLU A 148 -27.46 7.82 36.40
C GLU A 148 -26.85 8.70 35.31
N GLU A 149 -26.05 9.69 35.69
CA GLU A 149 -25.35 10.55 34.73
C GLU A 149 -24.45 9.71 33.81
N ARG A 150 -23.76 8.71 34.37
CA ARG A 150 -22.94 7.77 33.59
C ARG A 150 -23.79 6.90 32.68
N ALA A 151 -24.93 6.39 33.14
CA ALA A 151 -25.84 5.61 32.30
C ALA A 151 -26.44 6.45 31.17
N LEU A 152 -26.76 7.72 31.42
CA LEU A 152 -27.24 8.65 30.40
C LEU A 152 -26.20 8.90 29.32
N SER A 153 -24.90 9.00 29.66
CA SER A 153 -23.82 9.19 28.67
C SER A 153 -23.66 8.04 27.67
N LEU A 154 -24.21 6.86 27.98
CA LEU A 154 -24.22 5.70 27.08
C LEU A 154 -25.40 5.71 26.09
N ASP A 155 -26.30 6.70 26.16
CA ASP A 155 -27.43 6.78 25.25
C ASP A 155 -26.96 7.13 23.83
N PRO A 156 -27.08 6.22 22.84
CA PRO A 156 -26.67 6.54 21.47
C PRO A 156 -27.56 7.59 20.81
N PHE A 157 -28.71 7.94 21.41
CA PHE A 157 -29.67 8.88 20.86
C PHE A 157 -29.64 10.26 21.53
N GLN A 158 -28.64 10.60 22.35
CA GLN A 158 -28.54 11.92 22.99
C GLN A 158 -28.66 13.08 22.00
N ASN A 159 -28.07 12.92 20.80
CA ASN A 159 -28.09 13.91 19.72
C ASN A 159 -29.11 13.56 18.63
N GLY A 160 -30.08 12.69 18.95
CA GLY A 160 -31.06 12.14 18.02
C GLY A 160 -30.46 11.16 16.99
N LEU A 161 -31.32 10.65 16.11
CA LEU A 161 -30.93 9.70 15.05
C LEU A 161 -29.88 10.29 14.11
N LYS A 162 -29.99 11.58 13.79
CA LYS A 162 -29.03 12.25 12.90
C LYS A 162 -27.63 12.26 13.53
N GLY A 163 -27.51 12.63 14.81
CA GLY A 163 -26.22 12.63 15.51
C GLY A 163 -25.58 11.25 15.57
N LEU A 164 -26.38 10.19 15.77
CA LEU A 164 -25.89 8.80 15.72
C LEU A 164 -25.26 8.44 14.36
N PHE A 165 -25.91 8.79 13.25
CA PHE A 165 -25.35 8.46 11.93
C PHE A 165 -24.17 9.39 11.54
N GLU A 166 -24.10 10.60 12.08
CA GLU A 166 -22.92 11.47 11.95
C GLU A 166 -21.69 10.90 12.69
N THR A 167 -21.86 10.33 13.89
CA THR A 167 -20.77 9.65 14.60
C THR A 167 -20.33 8.36 13.89
N ILE A 168 -21.25 7.63 13.27
CA ILE A 168 -20.91 6.45 12.46
C ILE A 168 -20.16 6.85 11.18
N ASN A 169 -20.56 7.94 10.53
CA ASN A 169 -20.00 8.35 9.23
C ASN A 169 -18.66 9.09 9.33
N SER A 170 -18.31 9.63 10.49
CA SER A 170 -17.03 10.30 10.77
C SER A 170 -15.88 9.34 11.10
N ALA A 171 -15.92 8.10 10.59
CA ALA A 171 -14.99 7.00 10.90
C ALA A 171 -13.99 6.69 9.78
#